data_AF-Q4JBQ5-F1
#
_entry.id   AF-Q4JBQ5-F1
#
_cell.length_a   1.000
_cell.length_b   1.000
_cell.length_c   1.000
_cell.angle_alpha   90.00
_cell.angle_beta   90.00
_cell.angle_gamma   90.00
#
_symmetry.space_group_name_H-M   'P 1'
#
loop_
_entity.id
_entity.type
_entity.pdbx_description
1 polymer ?
#
loop_
_entity_poly.entity_id
_entity_poly.type
_entity_poly.pdbx_seq_one_letter_code
_entity_poly.pdbx_strand_id
1 'polypeptide(L)'
;MFYELMLYIHLLGVIGWAGLSTGAYYLIEFMKLSDSRILVAYRKLVFIEIISLFVIALSGAYMWMELGFPKWAYYAFIISPFLLFLEFYHYRLTYRGLVEFRRRMRFVSVLYILVTLFLFYVMIFKPEFFHV
;
A
#
# COMPACT_ATOMS: atom_id res chain seq x y z
N MET A 1 -6.35 -2.22 -25.41
CA MET A 1 -5.83 -3.50 -24.89
C MET A 1 -4.69 -3.35 -23.86
N PHE A 2 -3.66 -2.54 -24.12
CA PHE A 2 -2.53 -2.40 -23.18
C PHE A 2 -2.89 -1.58 -21.93
N TYR A 3 -3.73 -0.54 -22.07
CA TYR A 3 -4.28 0.21 -20.93
C TYR A 3 -5.04 -0.71 -19.97
N GLU A 4 -5.90 -1.59 -20.48
CA GLU A 4 -6.68 -2.54 -19.67
C GLU A 4 -5.75 -3.54 -18.96
N LEU A 5 -4.71 -4.03 -19.63
CA LEU A 5 -3.68 -4.86 -18.99
C LEU A 5 -2.99 -4.11 -17.83
N MET A 6 -2.61 -2.85 -18.05
CA MET A 6 -1.99 -2.02 -17.00
C MET A 6 -2.95 -1.74 -15.85
N LEU A 7 -4.23 -1.56 -16.12
CA LEU A 7 -5.26 -1.43 -15.09
C LEU A 7 -5.37 -2.71 -14.24
N TYR A 8 -5.37 -3.90 -14.86
CA TYR A 8 -5.37 -5.15 -14.10
C TYR A 8 -4.11 -5.30 -13.24
N ILE A 9 -2.94 -5.01 -13.81
CA ILE A 9 -1.66 -5.01 -13.07
C ILE A 9 -1.71 -4.02 -11.90
N HIS A 10 -2.25 -2.83 -12.11
CA HIS A 10 -2.39 -1.81 -11.08
C HIS A 10 -3.28 -2.29 -9.93
N LEU A 11 -4.46 -2.84 -10.24
CA LEU A 11 -5.40 -3.35 -9.24
C LEU A 11 -4.82 -4.53 -8.46
N LEU A 12 -4.14 -5.47 -9.13
CA LEU A 12 -3.44 -6.57 -8.47
C LEU A 12 -2.30 -6.06 -7.59
N GLY A 13 -1.57 -5.04 -8.04
CA GLY A 13 -0.58 -4.33 -7.25
C GLY A 13 -1.18 -3.77 -5.97
N VAL A 14 -2.32 -3.06 -6.05
CA VAL A 14 -3.01 -2.51 -4.87
C VAL A 14 -3.39 -3.61 -3.87
N ILE A 15 -3.90 -4.75 -4.34
CA ILE A 15 -4.23 -5.91 -3.50
C ILE A 15 -2.97 -6.49 -2.85
N GLY A 16 -1.90 -6.67 -3.61
CA GLY A 16 -0.63 -7.20 -3.13
C GLY A 16 0.05 -6.27 -2.11
N TRP A 17 -0.09 -4.96 -2.28
CA TRP A 17 0.41 -3.94 -1.38
C TRP A 17 -0.36 -3.94 -0.06
N ALA A 18 -1.63 -3.56 -0.05
CA ALA A 18 -2.35 -3.36 1.22
C ALA A 18 -2.84 -4.66 1.89
N GLY A 19 -3.08 -5.72 1.11
CA GLY A 19 -3.82 -6.90 1.59
C GLY A 19 -2.96 -7.91 2.36
N LEU A 20 -1.79 -8.26 1.81
CA LEU A 20 -1.03 -9.43 2.27
C LEU A 20 -0.44 -9.23 3.67
N SER A 21 0.24 -8.12 3.90
CA SER A 21 0.91 -7.84 5.17
C SER A 21 -0.10 -7.48 6.26
N THR A 22 -1.13 -6.69 5.95
CA THR A 22 -2.24 -6.37 6.85
C THR A 22 -2.99 -7.62 7.30
N GLY A 23 -3.32 -8.53 6.37
CA GLY A 23 -3.95 -9.81 6.70
C GLY A 23 -3.06 -10.69 7.59
N ALA A 24 -1.76 -10.76 7.29
CA ALA A 24 -0.81 -11.48 8.13
C ALA A 24 -0.67 -10.86 9.53
N TYR A 25 -0.71 -9.54 9.66
CA TYR A 25 -0.70 -8.86 10.96
C TYR A 25 -1.93 -9.23 11.78
N TYR A 26 -3.13 -9.18 11.18
CA TYR A 26 -4.35 -9.59 11.87
C TYR A 26 -4.32 -11.05 12.29
N LEU A 27 -3.75 -11.95 11.48
CA LEU A 27 -3.54 -13.33 11.86
C LEU A 27 -2.64 -13.47 13.10
N ILE A 28 -1.51 -12.74 13.13
CA ILE A 28 -0.58 -12.71 14.27
C ILE A 28 -1.29 -12.23 15.55
N GLU A 29 -2.11 -11.17 15.44
CA GLU A 29 -2.83 -10.58 16.58
C GLU A 29 -3.97 -11.50 17.06
N PHE A 30 -4.83 -11.98 16.16
CA PHE A 30 -6.00 -12.80 16.52
C PHE A 30 -5.61 -14.17 17.04
N MET A 31 -4.60 -14.82 16.45
CA MET A 31 -4.11 -16.12 16.92
C MET A 31 -3.10 -15.99 18.07
N LYS A 32 -2.78 -14.76 18.49
CA LYS A 32 -1.81 -14.45 19.56
C LYS A 32 -0.43 -15.09 19.37
N LEU A 33 0.02 -15.30 18.13
CA LEU A 33 1.26 -16.02 17.78
C LEU A 33 2.50 -15.39 18.42
N SER A 34 3.15 -16.09 19.34
CA SER A 34 4.26 -15.55 20.16
C SER A 34 5.67 -15.85 19.61
N ASP A 35 5.79 -16.74 18.61
CA ASP A 35 7.07 -17.11 18.03
C ASP A 35 7.67 -15.95 17.24
N SER A 36 8.83 -15.44 17.68
CA SER A 36 9.53 -14.32 17.04
C SER A 36 10.01 -14.64 15.63
N ARG A 37 10.15 -15.92 15.26
CA ARG A 37 10.48 -16.36 13.89
C ARG A 37 9.42 -15.96 12.88
N ILE A 38 8.18 -15.70 13.32
CA ILE A 38 7.11 -15.22 12.43
C ILE A 38 7.47 -13.90 11.76
N LEU A 39 8.27 -13.05 12.41
CA LEU A 39 8.71 -11.78 11.83
C LEU A 39 9.67 -11.98 10.65
N VAL A 40 10.39 -13.12 10.59
CA VAL A 40 11.21 -13.48 9.44
C VAL A 40 10.33 -13.79 8.23
N ALA A 41 9.24 -14.55 8.43
CA ALA A 41 8.28 -14.83 7.37
C ALA A 41 7.53 -13.56 6.95
N TYR A 42 7.11 -12.75 7.92
CA TYR A 42 6.44 -11.48 7.68
C TYR A 42 7.28 -10.52 6.82
N ARG A 43 8.60 -10.45 7.03
CA ARG A 43 9.50 -9.66 6.18
C ARG A 43 9.40 -10.00 4.70
N LYS A 44 9.21 -11.28 4.36
CA LYS A 44 9.05 -11.70 2.96
C LYS A 44 7.77 -11.10 2.35
N LEU A 45 6.71 -10.96 3.15
CA LEU A 45 5.48 -10.30 2.72
C LEU A 45 5.70 -8.79 2.50
N VAL A 46 6.47 -8.13 3.39
CA VAL A 46 6.82 -6.71 3.21
C VAL A 46 7.63 -6.49 1.92
N PHE A 47 8.50 -7.43 1.53
CA PHE A 47 9.17 -7.33 0.23
C PHE A 47 8.19 -7.42 -0.95
N ILE A 48 7.20 -8.30 -0.88
CA ILE A 48 6.14 -8.39 -1.91
C ILE A 48 5.32 -7.10 -1.96
N GLU A 49 5.03 -6.52 -0.80
CA GLU A 49 4.33 -5.23 -0.67
C GLU A 49 5.12 -4.09 -1.32
N ILE A 50 6.43 -3.99 -1.07
CA ILE A 50 7.30 -3.00 -1.72
C ILE A 50 7.33 -3.21 -3.24
N ILE A 51 7.48 -4.45 -3.72
CA ILE A 51 7.43 -4.76 -5.16
C ILE A 51 6.08 -4.34 -5.74
N SER A 52 4.99 -4.62 -5.02
CA SER A 52 3.64 -4.24 -5.42
C SER A 52 3.50 -2.72 -5.50
N LEU A 53 4.08 -1.97 -4.57
CA LEU A 53 4.12 -0.50 -4.62
C LEU A 53 4.82 0.02 -5.88
N PHE A 54 5.95 -0.57 -6.28
CA PHE A 54 6.60 -0.24 -7.54
C PHE A 54 5.73 -0.55 -8.76
N VAL A 55 5.05 -1.71 -8.76
CA VAL A 55 4.13 -2.10 -9.82
C VAL A 55 2.96 -1.12 -9.94
N ILE A 56 2.36 -0.71 -8.81
CA ILE A 56 1.30 0.32 -8.75
C ILE A 56 1.83 1.64 -9.32
N ALA A 57 3.01 2.08 -8.90
CA ALA A 57 3.58 3.35 -9.35
C ALA A 57 3.83 3.37 -10.87
N LEU A 58 4.45 2.32 -11.41
CA LEU A 58 4.75 2.23 -12.84
C LEU A 58 3.49 2.12 -13.70
N SER A 59 2.56 1.23 -13.33
CA SER A 59 1.28 1.08 -14.05
C SER A 59 0.42 2.34 -13.92
N GLY A 60 0.40 2.98 -12.76
CA GLY A 60 -0.34 4.22 -12.50
C GLY A 60 0.22 5.40 -13.29
N ALA A 61 1.55 5.56 -13.34
CA ALA A 61 2.20 6.58 -14.15
C ALA A 61 1.89 6.39 -15.64
N TYR A 62 1.95 5.15 -16.15
CA TYR A 62 1.57 4.84 -17.52
C TYR A 62 0.10 5.21 -17.81
N MET A 63 -0.85 4.76 -16.98
CA MET A 63 -2.27 5.10 -17.16
C MET A 63 -2.53 6.61 -17.07
N TRP A 64 -1.83 7.31 -16.18
CA TRP A 64 -1.94 8.77 -16.05
C TRP A 64 -1.48 9.50 -17.32
N MET A 65 -0.41 9.03 -17.97
CA MET A 65 0.05 9.55 -19.26
C MET A 65 -0.96 9.29 -20.38
N GLU A 66 -1.49 8.07 -20.49
CA GLU A 66 -2.49 7.69 -21.50
C GLU A 66 -3.79 8.49 -21.37
N LEU A 67 -4.16 8.86 -20.15
CA LEU A 67 -5.35 9.68 -19.87
C LEU A 67 -5.13 11.19 -20.05
N GLY A 68 -3.95 11.62 -20.52
CA GLY A 68 -3.65 13.04 -20.75
C GLY A 68 -3.43 13.84 -19.46
N PHE A 69 -2.81 13.23 -18.46
CA PHE A 69 -2.40 13.86 -17.21
C PHE A 69 -3.55 14.48 -16.38
N PRO A 70 -4.61 13.73 -16.05
CA PRO A 70 -5.72 14.26 -15.28
C PRO A 70 -5.28 14.83 -13.92
N LYS A 71 -5.76 16.04 -13.57
CA LYS A 71 -5.39 16.76 -12.34
C LYS A 71 -5.80 16.00 -11.06
N TRP A 72 -6.90 15.25 -11.07
CA TRP A 72 -7.35 14.48 -9.91
C TRP A 72 -6.34 13.39 -9.50
N ALA A 73 -5.49 12.92 -10.41
CA ALA A 73 -4.47 11.93 -10.08
C ALA A 73 -3.31 12.52 -9.26
N TYR A 74 -3.18 13.85 -9.20
CA TYR A 74 -2.06 14.52 -8.50
C TYR A 74 -2.06 14.21 -7.00
N TYR A 75 -3.24 13.97 -6.42
CA TYR A 75 -3.36 13.54 -5.02
C TYR A 75 -2.61 12.22 -4.76
N ALA A 76 -2.66 11.27 -5.70
CA ALA A 76 -1.95 10.01 -5.58
C ALA A 76 -0.41 10.21 -5.65
N PHE A 77 0.06 11.12 -6.51
CA PHE A 77 1.48 11.48 -6.57
C PHE A 77 1.95 12.21 -5.31
N ILE A 78 1.15 13.13 -4.76
CA ILE A 78 1.47 13.87 -3.52
C ILE A 78 1.60 12.93 -2.33
N ILE A 79 0.74 11.91 -2.22
CA ILE A 79 0.79 10.97 -1.09
C ILE A 79 1.90 9.91 -1.27
N SER A 80 2.37 9.66 -2.49
CA SER A 80 3.34 8.58 -2.79
C SER A 80 4.64 8.61 -1.95
N PRO A 81 5.28 9.77 -1.63
CA PRO A 81 6.47 9.76 -0.78
C PRO A 81 6.15 9.37 0.67
N PHE A 82 4.95 9.72 1.15
CA PHE A 82 4.48 9.30 2.47
C PHE A 82 4.26 7.80 2.53
N LEU A 83 3.74 7.19 1.46
CA LEU A 83 3.61 5.73 1.36
C LEU A 83 4.98 5.06 1.36
N LEU A 84 5.93 5.56 0.57
CA LEU A 84 7.29 5.03 0.57
C LEU A 84 7.94 5.09 1.96
N PHE A 85 7.76 6.20 2.68
CA PHE A 85 8.24 6.32 4.06
C PHE A 85 7.55 5.34 5.00
N LEU A 86 6.23 5.17 4.86
CA LEU A 86 5.43 4.24 5.65
C LEU A 86 5.87 2.79 5.42
N GLU A 87 6.12 2.39 4.16
CA GLU A 87 6.67 1.07 3.81
C GLU A 87 8.05 0.84 4.42
N PHE A 88 8.92 1.84 4.34
CA PHE A 88 10.24 1.74 4.96
C PHE A 88 10.13 1.58 6.49
N TYR A 89 9.27 2.38 7.12
CA TYR A 89 8.99 2.28 8.55
C TYR A 89 8.45 0.89 8.91
N HIS A 90 7.47 0.40 8.15
CA HIS A 90 6.86 -0.93 8.31
C HIS A 90 7.89 -2.05 8.21
N TYR A 91 8.76 -2.01 7.21
CA TYR A 91 9.88 -2.93 7.09
C TYR A 91 10.78 -2.91 8.34
N ARG A 92 11.12 -1.72 8.84
CA ARG A 92 11.93 -1.56 10.06
C ARG A 92 11.23 -2.09 11.33
N LEU A 93 9.90 -2.07 11.39
CA LEU A 93 9.14 -2.64 12.53
C LEU A 93 9.40 -4.13 12.70
N THR A 94 9.60 -4.87 11.61
CA THR A 94 9.84 -6.32 11.66
C THR A 94 11.14 -6.70 12.41
N TYR A 95 12.02 -5.73 12.69
CA TYR A 95 13.26 -5.91 13.44
C TYR A 95 13.17 -5.49 14.91
N ARG A 96 12.04 -4.93 15.37
CA ARG A 96 11.90 -4.33 16.72
C ARG A 96 11.42 -5.31 17.80
N GLY A 97 11.26 -6.59 17.46
CA GLY A 97 10.68 -7.61 18.35
C GLY A 97 9.14 -7.60 18.30
N LEU A 98 8.54 -8.71 18.72
CA LEU A 98 7.11 -8.99 18.46
C LEU A 98 6.16 -8.05 19.20
N VAL A 99 6.46 -7.70 20.45
CA VAL A 99 5.63 -6.78 21.26
C VAL A 99 5.58 -5.40 20.61
N GLU A 100 6.73 -4.86 20.23
CA GLU A 100 6.82 -3.54 19.62
C GLU A 100 6.21 -3.53 18.21
N PHE A 101 6.46 -4.60 17.44
CA PHE A 101 5.84 -4.82 16.15
C PHE A 101 4.32 -4.76 16.26
N ARG A 102 3.69 -5.55 17.14
CA ARG A 102 2.22 -5.58 17.29
C ARG A 102 1.64 -4.22 17.66
N ARG A 103 2.27 -3.53 18.62
CA ARG A 103 1.83 -2.21 19.10
C ARG A 103 1.84 -1.18 17.98
N ARG A 104 2.92 -1.11 17.20
CA ARG A 104 3.08 -0.12 16.13
C ARG A 104 2.30 -0.49 14.87
N MET A 105 2.22 -1.78 14.55
CA MET A 105 1.47 -2.27 13.40
C MET A 105 -0.01 -1.98 13.49
N ARG A 106 -0.58 -1.87 14.69
CA ARG A 106 -1.97 -1.43 14.87
C ARG A 106 -2.21 -0.07 14.21
N PHE A 107 -1.31 0.89 14.44
CA PHE A 107 -1.40 2.22 13.85
C PHE A 107 -1.13 2.20 12.34
N VAL A 108 -0.10 1.46 11.90
CA VAL A 108 0.22 1.32 10.47
C VAL A 108 -0.95 0.70 9.70
N SER A 109 -1.59 -0.33 10.24
CA SER A 109 -2.74 -1.00 9.60
C SER A 109 -3.94 -0.07 9.45
N VAL A 110 -4.24 0.74 10.47
CA VAL A 110 -5.29 1.77 10.36
C VAL A 110 -4.95 2.80 9.30
N LEU A 111 -3.68 3.24 9.25
CA LEU A 111 -3.24 4.20 8.24
C LEU A 111 -3.34 3.63 6.82
N TYR A 112 -2.96 2.36 6.61
CA TYR A 112 -3.16 1.66 5.33
C TYR A 112 -4.63 1.66 4.92
N ILE A 113 -5.55 1.29 5.83
CA ILE A 113 -6.99 1.31 5.52
C ILE A 113 -7.44 2.71 5.09
N LEU A 114 -7.08 3.75 5.85
CA LEU A 114 -7.47 5.13 5.54
C LEU A 114 -6.92 5.61 4.20
N VAL A 115 -5.65 5.32 3.93
CA VAL A 115 -5.00 5.65 2.66
C VAL A 115 -5.64 4.91 1.50
N THR A 116 -5.88 3.60 1.63
CA THR A 116 -6.53 2.80 0.58
C THR A 116 -7.92 3.34 0.27
N LEU A 117 -8.71 3.67 1.29
CA LEU A 117 -10.03 4.29 1.11
C LEU A 117 -9.94 5.64 0.41
N PHE A 118 -8.95 6.47 0.79
CA PHE A 118 -8.70 7.76 0.13
C PHE A 118 -8.32 7.59 -1.34
N LEU A 119 -7.39 6.67 -1.65
CA LEU A 119 -6.97 6.40 -3.04
C LEU A 119 -8.11 5.85 -3.89
N PHE A 120 -8.95 4.98 -3.33
CA PHE A 120 -10.17 4.51 -4.00
C PHE A 120 -11.18 5.64 -4.22
N TYR A 121 -11.37 6.51 -3.23
CA TYR A 121 -12.21 7.69 -3.39
C TYR A 121 -11.72 8.56 -4.56
N VAL A 122 -10.42 8.88 -4.61
CA VAL A 122 -9.82 9.67 -5.70
C VAL A 122 -10.00 8.97 -7.05
N MET A 123 -9.79 7.67 -7.13
CA MET A 123 -9.89 6.90 -8.37
C MET A 123 -11.34 6.79 -8.90
N ILE A 124 -12.32 6.61 -8.00
CA ILE A 124 -13.73 6.41 -8.36
C ILE A 124 -14.41 7.74 -8.66
N PHE A 125 -14.30 8.70 -7.77
CA PHE A 125 -15.04 9.96 -7.85
C PHE A 125 -14.29 11.04 -8.65
N LYS A 126 -12.99 10.84 -8.93
CA LYS A 126 -12.16 11.73 -9.76
C LYS A 126 -12.38 13.22 -9.44
N PRO A 127 -12.26 13.61 -8.17
CA PRO A 127 -12.77 14.90 -7.76
C PRO A 127 -11.92 16.04 -8.35
N GLU A 128 -12.58 16.94 -9.05
CA GLU A 128 -11.98 18.13 -9.66
C GLU A 128 -11.98 19.30 -8.68
N PHE A 129 -11.30 19.16 -7.54
CA PHE A 129 -11.31 20.22 -6.52
C PHE A 129 -10.54 21.50 -6.93
N PHE A 130 -9.80 21.48 -8.04
CA PHE A 130 -9.05 22.64 -8.55
C PHE A 130 -9.59 23.09 -9.91
N HIS A 131 -10.68 23.88 -9.88
CA HIS A 131 -10.98 24.82 -10.96
C HIS A 131 -10.06 26.04 -10.79
N VAL A 132 -8.82 25.90 -11.28
CA VAL A 132 -7.96 27.03 -11.64
C VAL A 132 -7.66 26.92 -13.12
#